data_AF-A0A8D9GXC7-F1
#
_entry.id   AF-A0A8D9GXC7-F1
#
_cell.length_a   1.000
_cell.length_b   1.000
_cell.length_c   1.000
_cell.angle_alpha   90.00
_cell.angle_beta   90.00
_cell.angle_gamma   90.00
#
_symmetry.space_group_name_H-M   'P 1'
#
loop_
_entity.id
_entity.type
_entity.pdbx_description
1 polymer ?
#
loop_
_entity_poly.entity_id
_entity_poly.type
_entity_poly.pdbx_seq_one_letter_code
_entity_poly.pdbx_strand_id
1 'polypeptide(L)'
;MIRRICKSIARIMALALDLDVNYFDTPDMLGNPIADMIFFHYEGVFNPSKGIYACGAHCDFGMLSLLATDDVMGLQVQMSDGPDPNGA
;
A
#
# COMPACT_ATOMS: atom_id res chain seq x y z
N MET A 1 -5.93 -4.79 -15.98
CA MET A 1 -4.92 -3.72 -16.04
C MET A 1 -4.04 -3.73 -14.78
N ILE A 2 -4.61 -3.49 -13.58
CA ILE A 2 -3.92 -3.46 -12.28
C ILE A 2 -3.00 -4.67 -12.04
N ARG A 3 -3.48 -5.90 -12.23
CA ARG A 3 -2.66 -7.12 -12.09
C ARG A 3 -1.40 -7.13 -12.96
N ARG A 4 -1.46 -6.58 -14.19
CA ARG A 4 -0.29 -6.50 -15.07
C ARG A 4 0.73 -5.51 -14.54
N ILE A 5 0.28 -4.37 -14.01
CA ILE A 5 1.14 -3.36 -13.38
C ILE A 5 1.84 -3.95 -12.16
N CYS A 6 1.10 -4.63 -11.26
CA CYS A 6 1.70 -5.27 -10.09
C CYS A 6 2.75 -6.32 -10.48
N LYS A 7 2.48 -7.15 -11.50
CA LYS A 7 3.48 -8.10 -12.02
C LYS A 7 4.73 -7.39 -12.56
N SER A 8 4.57 -6.28 -13.29
CA SER A 8 5.72 -5.49 -13.75
C SER A 8 6.54 -4.92 -12.60
N ILE A 9 5.89 -4.37 -11.56
CA ILE A 9 6.56 -3.87 -10.35
C ILE A 9 7.31 -5.01 -9.64
N ALA A 10 6.69 -6.17 -9.49
CA ALA A 10 7.32 -7.32 -8.84
C ALA A 10 8.56 -7.82 -9.60
N ARG A 11 8.56 -7.78 -10.93
CA ARG A 11 9.75 -8.10 -11.74
C ARG A 11 10.88 -7.10 -11.50
N ILE A 12 10.56 -5.82 -11.36
CA ILE A 12 11.55 -4.78 -10.99
C ILE A 12 12.09 -5.03 -9.59
N MET A 13 11.23 -5.38 -8.62
CA MET A 13 11.65 -5.74 -7.26
C MET A 13 12.57 -6.96 -7.26
N ALA A 14 12.26 -7.99 -8.04
CA ALA A 14 13.10 -9.18 -8.14
C ALA A 14 14.50 -8.85 -8.64
N LEU A 15 14.60 -8.04 -9.69
CA LEU A 15 15.89 -7.57 -10.21
C LEU A 15 16.65 -6.71 -9.19
N ALA A 16 15.97 -5.81 -8.46
CA ALA A 16 16.60 -4.98 -7.44
C ALA A 16 17.14 -5.80 -6.25
N LEU A 17 16.60 -7.00 -6.03
CA LEU A 17 17.03 -7.96 -5.01
C LEU A 17 18.04 -8.99 -5.54
N ASP A 18 18.51 -8.85 -6.79
CA ASP A 18 19.40 -9.81 -7.46
C ASP A 18 18.82 -11.24 -7.54
N LEU A 19 17.50 -11.33 -7.77
CA LEU A 19 16.76 -12.58 -7.95
C LEU A 19 16.42 -12.81 -9.44
N ASP A 20 15.97 -14.03 -9.75
CA ASP A 20 15.37 -14.31 -11.06
C ASP A 20 14.21 -13.34 -11.34
N VAL A 21 14.15 -12.80 -12.56
CA VAL A 21 13.14 -11.79 -12.92
C VAL A 21 11.70 -12.28 -12.74
N ASN A 22 11.46 -13.59 -12.75
CA ASN A 22 10.14 -14.20 -12.54
C ASN A 22 9.98 -14.81 -11.14
N TYR A 23 10.88 -14.52 -10.20
CA TYR A 23 10.88 -15.08 -8.84
C TYR A 23 9.51 -15.00 -8.15
N PHE A 24 8.83 -13.87 -8.27
CA PHE A 24 7.50 -13.67 -7.67
C PHE A 24 6.33 -14.14 -8.56
N ASP A 25 6.57 -14.57 -9.80
CA ASP A 25 5.53 -15.01 -10.75
C ASP A 25 5.26 -16.52 -10.65
N THR A 26 5.21 -17.04 -9.43
CA THR A 26 4.88 -18.44 -9.12
C THR A 26 3.40 -18.58 -8.72
N PRO A 27 2.78 -19.77 -8.87
CA PRO A 27 1.38 -19.99 -8.47
C PRO A 27 1.07 -19.58 -7.02
N ASP A 28 2.02 -19.81 -6.09
CA ASP A 28 1.89 -19.51 -4.66
C ASP A 28 2.07 -18.01 -4.32
N MET A 29 2.52 -17.20 -5.29
CA MET A 29 2.73 -15.76 -5.14
C MET A 29 1.85 -14.97 -6.12
N LEU A 30 2.43 -14.33 -7.14
CA LEU A 30 1.68 -13.47 -8.08
C LEU A 30 1.17 -14.21 -9.32
N GLY A 31 1.39 -15.52 -9.42
CA GLY A 31 0.80 -16.38 -10.46
C GLY A 31 -0.72 -16.44 -10.33
N ASN A 32 -1.23 -16.65 -9.10
CA ASN A 32 -2.65 -16.58 -8.76
C ASN A 32 -2.91 -15.67 -7.54
N PRO A 33 -2.72 -14.34 -7.67
CA PRO A 33 -2.76 -13.44 -6.54
C PRO A 33 -4.19 -13.24 -6.05
N ILE A 34 -4.34 -13.15 -4.74
CA ILE A 34 -5.50 -12.49 -4.12
C ILE A 34 -5.38 -11.00 -4.45
N ALA A 35 -6.43 -10.42 -5.02
CA ALA A 35 -6.45 -9.04 -5.45
C ALA A 35 -7.75 -8.39 -4.96
N ASP A 36 -7.66 -7.75 -3.81
CA ASP A 36 -8.77 -7.01 -3.21
C ASP A 36 -8.75 -5.56 -3.70
N MET A 37 -9.94 -5.03 -3.98
CA MET A 37 -10.15 -3.65 -4.39
C MET A 37 -11.19 -3.03 -3.46
N ILE A 38 -10.80 -1.93 -2.82
CA ILE A 38 -11.65 -1.24 -1.85
C ILE A 38 -11.86 0.18 -2.35
N PHE A 39 -13.13 0.61 -2.38
CA PHE A 39 -13.52 1.97 -2.69
C PHE A 39 -13.89 2.69 -1.41
N PHE A 40 -13.22 3.81 -1.14
CA PHE A 40 -13.47 4.63 0.04
C PHE A 40 -14.04 5.98 -0.36
N HIS A 41 -15.00 6.45 0.45
CA HIS A 41 -15.43 7.85 0.50
C HIS A 41 -15.35 8.28 1.97
N TYR A 42 -14.59 9.35 2.23
CA TYR A 42 -14.41 9.88 3.58
C TYR A 42 -15.22 11.18 3.74
N GLU A 43 -16.01 11.26 4.81
CA GLU A 43 -16.90 12.41 5.12
C GLU A 43 -16.14 13.68 5.59
N GLY A 44 -14.81 13.70 5.56
CA GLY A 44 -13.99 14.87 5.93
C GLY A 44 -13.90 15.19 7.43
N VAL A 45 -14.38 14.30 8.32
CA VAL A 45 -14.30 14.51 9.78
C VAL A 45 -12.93 14.04 10.31
N PHE A 46 -12.14 14.97 10.87
CA PHE A 46 -10.83 14.70 11.45
C PHE A 46 -10.59 15.56 12.70
N ASN A 47 -10.40 14.92 13.87
CA ASN A 47 -10.06 15.60 15.11
C ASN A 47 -9.23 14.68 16.05
N PRO A 48 -7.90 14.62 15.86
CA PRO A 48 -7.01 13.76 16.65
C PRO A 48 -7.04 14.03 18.16
N SER A 49 -7.21 15.28 18.59
CA SER A 49 -7.25 15.62 20.02
C SER A 49 -8.49 15.06 20.73
N LYS A 50 -9.51 14.66 19.97
CA LYS A 50 -10.71 13.94 20.44
C LYS A 50 -10.70 12.45 20.07
N GLY A 51 -9.59 11.94 19.52
CA GLY A 51 -9.49 10.55 19.04
C GLY A 51 -10.34 10.27 17.80
N ILE A 52 -10.75 11.29 17.04
CA ILE A 52 -11.57 11.13 15.84
C ILE A 52 -10.64 11.06 14.63
N TYR A 53 -10.52 9.86 14.07
CA TYR A 53 -9.77 9.57 12.86
C TYR A 53 -10.70 8.97 11.80
N ALA A 54 -10.40 9.21 10.52
CA ALA A 54 -11.11 8.57 9.42
C ALA A 54 -10.66 7.10 9.29
N CYS A 55 -9.38 6.91 8.98
CA CYS A 55 -8.70 5.63 9.09
C CYS A 55 -7.49 5.80 10.01
N GLY A 56 -7.34 4.94 11.01
CA GLY A 56 -6.20 4.98 11.93
C GLY A 56 -4.89 4.55 11.27
N ALA A 57 -3.76 4.84 11.92
CA ALA A 57 -2.46 4.35 11.45
C ALA A 57 -2.42 2.81 11.43
N HIS A 58 -2.01 2.24 10.29
CA HIS A 58 -1.92 0.80 10.08
C HIS A 58 -0.97 0.49 8.90
N CYS A 59 -0.70 -0.80 8.69
CA CYS A 59 -0.09 -1.31 7.47
C CYS A 59 -1.09 -2.20 6.74
N ASP A 60 -1.05 -2.19 5.41
CA ASP A 60 -1.84 -3.11 4.61
C ASP A 60 -1.35 -4.56 4.77
N PHE A 61 -2.27 -5.49 4.52
CA PHE A 61 -1.94 -6.90 4.41
C PHE A 61 -1.52 -7.24 2.98
N GLY A 62 -0.39 -7.93 2.82
CA GLY A 62 0.06 -8.43 1.53
C GLY A 62 1.36 -7.80 1.04
N MET A 63 1.55 -7.78 -0.28
CA MET A 63 2.83 -7.42 -0.91
C MET A 63 2.83 -6.04 -1.56
N LEU A 64 1.74 -5.63 -2.21
CA LEU A 64 1.66 -4.38 -2.99
C LEU A 64 0.27 -3.76 -2.87
N SER A 65 0.22 -2.47 -2.55
CA SER A 65 -0.98 -1.64 -2.61
C SER A 65 -0.84 -0.60 -3.73
N LEU A 66 -1.81 -0.55 -4.64
CA LEU A 66 -1.91 0.50 -5.65
C LEU A 66 -3.10 1.41 -5.30
N LEU A 67 -2.81 2.63 -4.90
CA LEU A 67 -3.80 3.62 -4.51
C LEU A 67 -3.98 4.66 -5.62
N ALA A 68 -5.24 4.97 -5.93
CA ALA A 68 -5.62 6.14 -6.72
C ALA A 68 -6.46 7.05 -5.83
N THR A 69 -6.11 8.33 -5.78
CA THR A 69 -6.85 9.35 -5.04
C THR A 69 -7.44 10.38 -6.01
N ASP A 70 -8.44 11.11 -5.56
CA ASP A 70 -8.87 12.34 -6.20
C ASP A 70 -7.90 13.49 -5.84
N ASP A 71 -8.34 14.73 -6.06
CA ASP A 71 -7.61 15.96 -5.75
C ASP A 71 -7.72 16.38 -4.26
N VAL A 72 -8.44 15.62 -3.43
CA VAL A 72 -8.58 15.90 -2.00
C VAL A 72 -7.43 15.26 -1.23
N MET A 73 -6.65 16.09 -0.53
CA MET A 73 -5.52 15.63 0.29
C MET A 73 -6.00 14.95 1.58
N GLY A 74 -5.33 13.86 1.99
CA GLY A 74 -5.65 13.17 3.24
C GLY A 74 -4.75 11.99 3.61
N LEU A 75 -4.03 11.39 2.64
CA LEU A 75 -3.09 10.31 2.92
C LEU A 75 -1.87 10.83 3.69
N GLN A 76 -1.51 10.13 4.76
CA GLN A 76 -0.28 10.34 5.52
C GLN A 76 0.49 9.02 5.60
N VAL A 77 1.79 9.04 5.32
CA VAL A 77 2.65 7.86 5.34
C VAL A 77 3.80 8.10 6.31
N GLN A 78 3.98 7.19 7.27
CA GLN A 78 5.13 7.20 8.15
C GLN A 78 6.34 6.64 7.43
N MET A 79 7.35 7.47 7.20
CA MET A 79 8.62 7.04 6.60
C MET A 79 9.52 6.42 7.68
N SER A 80 10.37 5.47 7.31
CA SER A 80 11.28 4.76 8.23
C SER A 80 12.35 5.66 8.86
N ASP A 81 12.71 6.74 8.19
CA ASP A 81 13.63 7.78 8.65
C ASP A 81 12.90 9.00 9.24
N GLY A 82 11.56 8.97 9.27
CA GLY A 82 10.74 10.00 9.86
C GLY A 82 10.65 9.88 11.39
N PRO A 83 10.35 10.99 12.10
CA PRO A 83 10.10 10.96 13.54
C PRO A 83 8.88 10.07 13.85
N ASP A 84 8.93 9.30 14.93
CA ASP A 84 7.81 8.45 15.40
C ASP A 84 6.54 9.32 15.57
N PRO A 85 5.43 9.01 14.88
CA PRO A 85 4.22 9.83 14.91
C PRO A 85 3.50 9.73 16.27
N ASN A 86 3.89 8.77 17.12
CA ASN A 86 3.36 8.57 18.46
C ASN A 86 4.32 9.06 19.57
N GLY A 87 5.50 9.58 19.22
CA GLY A 87 6.47 10.14 20.16
C GLY A 87 7.10 9.10 21.09
N ALA A 88 8.27 8.60 20.70
CA ALA A 88 9.27 8.01 21.60
C ALA A 88 10.55 8.84 21.54
#